data_AF-F0YKS6-F1
#
_entry.id   AF-F0YKS6-F1
#
_cell.length_a   1.000
_cell.length_b   1.000
_cell.length_c   1.000
_cell.angle_alpha   90.00
_cell.angle_beta   90.00
_cell.angle_gamma   90.00
#
_symmetry.space_group_name_H-M   'P 1'
#
loop_
_entity.id
_entity.type
_entity.pdbx_description
1 polymer ?
#
loop_
_entity_poly.entity_id
_entity_poly.type
_entity_poly.pdbx_seq_one_letter_code
_entity_poly.pdbx_strand_id
1 'polypeptide(L)' 'NDCTQALSLGVGLLGPIWNGGFAAKGMTSTRGRCHTFDSRADGYARGEGCSLLLLHTEADTVSCLLSAAV' A
#
# COMPACT_ATOMS: atom_id res chain seq x y z
N ASN A 1 -8.31 5.31 27.74
CA ASN A 1 -8.37 3.94 27.19
C ASN A 1 -9.77 3.78 26.66
N ASP A 2 -10.02 4.36 25.49
CA ASP A 2 -11.37 4.81 25.15
C ASP A 2 -12.12 3.78 24.28
N CYS A 3 -11.38 2.87 23.64
CA CYS A 3 -11.91 1.76 22.86
C CYS A 3 -11.06 0.50 23.10
N THR A 4 -11.71 -0.67 23.26
CA THR A 4 -11.03 -1.98 23.39
C THR A 4 -10.73 -2.62 22.03
N GLN A 5 -11.39 -2.16 20.97
CA GLN A 5 -11.20 -2.55 19.58
C GLN A 5 -11.25 -1.32 18.67
N ALA A 6 -10.51 -1.38 17.56
CA ALA A 6 -10.53 -0.35 16.52
C ALA A 6 -10.41 -0.97 15.14
N LEU A 7 -11.04 -0.34 14.15
CA LEU A 7 -10.94 -0.75 12.76
C LEU A 7 -10.03 0.20 11.99
N SER A 8 -9.02 -0.35 11.31
CA SER A 8 -8.15 0.40 10.40
C SER A 8 -8.39 -0.05 8.96
N LEU A 9 -8.59 0.93 8.09
CA LEU A 9 -9.00 0.75 6.70
C LEU A 9 -8.07 1.52 5.79
N GLY A 10 -7.71 0.92 4.65
CA GLY A 10 -6.92 1.57 3.62
C GLY A 10 -7.38 1.17 2.23
N VAL A 11 -7.59 2.14 1.34
CA VAL A 11 -7.95 1.92 -0.07
C VAL A 11 -7.08 2.81 -0.95
N GLY A 12 -6.53 2.26 -2.01
CA GLY A 12 -5.80 2.97 -3.05
C GLY A 12 -6.22 2.49 -4.42
N LEU A 13 -6.69 3.42 -5.27
CA LEU A 13 -6.94 3.19 -6.69
C LEU A 13 -6.06 4.11 -7.54
N LEU A 14 -5.55 3.57 -8.64
CA LEU A 14 -4.74 4.19 -9.67
C LEU A 14 -5.64 4.75 -10.76
N GLY A 15 -5.81 6.07 -10.74
CA GLY A 15 -6.38 6.80 -11.86
C GLY A 15 -5.32 7.11 -12.95
N PRO A 16 -5.72 7.18 -14.23
CA PRO A 16 -4.81 7.48 -15.34
C PRO A 16 -4.17 8.88 -15.25
N ILE A 17 -4.83 9.83 -14.57
CA ILE A 17 -4.42 11.24 -14.48
C ILE A 17 -3.07 11.40 -13.76
N TRP A 18 -2.82 10.57 -12.74
CA TRP A 18 -1.66 10.77 -11.88
C TRP A 18 -0.43 9.97 -12.31
N ASN A 19 -0.62 8.86 -13.03
CA ASN A 19 0.48 7.98 -13.44
C ASN A 19 1.55 8.73 -14.26
N GLY A 20 1.12 9.57 -15.21
CA GLY A 20 2.03 10.38 -16.02
C GLY A 20 2.85 11.39 -15.20
N GLY A 21 2.22 12.03 -14.19
CA GLY A 21 2.91 12.99 -13.33
C GLY A 21 3.98 12.35 -12.45
N PHE A 22 3.74 11.14 -11.94
CA PHE A 22 4.74 10.38 -11.18
C PHE A 22 5.89 9.90 -12.07
N ALA A 23 5.57 9.44 -13.28
CA ALA A 23 6.57 9.04 -14.27
C ALA A 23 7.46 10.21 -14.72
N ALA A 24 6.87 11.37 -15.02
CA ALA A 24 7.60 12.56 -15.42
C ALA A 24 8.56 13.09 -14.34
N LYS A 25 8.27 12.80 -13.06
CA LYS A 25 9.14 13.11 -11.93
C LYS A 25 10.20 12.03 -11.65
N GLY A 26 10.28 10.98 -12.47
CA GLY A 26 11.23 9.87 -12.31
C GLY A 26 10.96 8.98 -11.10
N MET A 27 9.72 8.95 -10.59
CA MET A 27 9.40 8.21 -9.35
C MET A 27 9.07 6.73 -9.61
N THR A 28 8.61 6.38 -10.80
CA THR A 28 8.14 5.04 -11.15
C THR A 28 9.16 4.26 -11.97
N SER A 29 9.34 2.98 -11.64
CA SER A 29 10.19 2.07 -12.42
C SER A 29 9.65 1.88 -13.84
N THR A 30 10.51 2.00 -14.85
CA THR A 30 10.16 1.69 -16.25
C THR A 30 9.98 0.19 -16.49
N ARG A 31 10.47 -0.64 -15.58
CA ARG A 31 10.32 -2.11 -15.58
C ARG A 31 9.06 -2.58 -14.88
N GLY A 32 8.29 -1.66 -14.28
CA GLY A 32 7.01 -1.96 -13.64
C GLY A 32 7.10 -2.79 -12.36
N ARG A 33 8.26 -2.85 -11.70
CA ARG A 33 8.44 -3.58 -10.43
C ARG A 33 9.27 -2.81 -9.41
N CYS A 34 8.97 -3.03 -8.13
CA CYS A 34 9.82 -2.60 -7.03
C CYS A 34 11.00 -3.56 -6.90
N HIS A 35 12.21 -3.09 -7.19
CA HIS A 35 13.45 -3.83 -7.02
C HIS A 35 14.05 -3.57 -5.63
N THR A 36 13.31 -3.95 -4.59
CA THR A 36 13.62 -3.63 -3.19
C THR A 36 15.00 -4.15 -2.78
N PHE A 37 15.88 -3.22 -2.38
CA PHE A 37 17.28 -3.47 -1.98
C PHE A 37 18.17 -4.11 -3.07
N ASP A 38 17.76 -4.04 -4.34
CA ASP A 38 18.52 -4.59 -5.48
C ASP A 38 19.23 -3.47 -6.25
N SER A 39 20.40 -3.76 -6.84
CA SER A 39 21.20 -2.80 -7.60
C SER A 39 20.49 -2.25 -8.85
N ARG A 40 19.42 -2.89 -9.31
CA ARG A 40 18.57 -2.48 -10.44
C ARG A 40 17.47 -1.50 -10.03
N ALA A 41 17.39 -1.09 -8.76
CA ALA A 41 16.37 -0.16 -8.27
C ALA A 41 16.38 1.17 -9.04
N ASP A 42 15.27 1.43 -9.75
CA ASP A 42 15.08 2.57 -10.65
C ASP A 42 13.76 3.32 -10.42
N GLY A 43 13.10 3.08 -9.29
CA GLY A 43 11.80 3.61 -8.92
C GLY A 43 10.88 2.54 -8.33
N TYR A 44 9.66 2.92 -7.95
CA TYR A 44 8.66 1.96 -7.43
C TYR A 44 7.60 1.62 -8.50
N ALA A 45 6.95 0.47 -8.35
CA ALA A 45 5.75 0.14 -9.12
C ALA A 45 4.50 0.66 -8.40
N ARG A 46 3.63 1.31 -9.14
CA ARG A 46 2.32 1.74 -8.66
C ARG A 46 1.45 0.48 -8.47
N GLY A 47 0.72 0.41 -7.37
CA GLY A 47 -0.26 -0.64 -7.11
C GLY A 47 -1.61 -0.08 -6.68
N GLU A 48 -2.65 -0.90 -6.80
CA GLU A 48 -3.99 -0.66 -6.26
C GLU A 48 -4.28 -1.69 -5.16
N GLY A 49 -5.19 -1.36 -4.26
CA GLY A 49 -5.66 -2.33 -3.29
C GLY A 49 -6.56 -1.77 -2.22
N CYS A 50 -7.17 -2.67 -1.47
CA CYS A 50 -7.92 -2.38 -0.27
C CYS A 50 -7.50 -3.32 0.87
N SER A 51 -7.59 -2.83 2.10
CA SER A 51 -7.26 -3.59 3.30
C SER A 51 -8.12 -3.16 4.49
N LEU A 52 -8.38 -4.12 5.38
CA LEU A 52 -9.18 -3.96 6.59
C LEU A 52 -8.56 -4.77 7.73
N LEU A 53 -8.15 -4.07 8.79
CA LEU A 53 -7.55 -4.64 9.99
C LEU A 53 -8.43 -4.37 11.21
N LEU A 54 -8.64 -5.40 12.02
CA LEU A 54 -9.21 -5.27 13.35
C LEU A 54 -8.08 -5.26 14.38
N LEU A 55 -8.00 -4.16 15.13
CA LEU A 55 -7.04 -3.93 16.19
C LEU A 55 -7.70 -4.19 17.53
N HIS A 56 -7.01 -4.89 18.43
CA HIS A 56 -7.44 -5.14 19.79
C HIS A 56 -6.46 -4.48 20.77
N THR A 57 -6.98 -4.08 21.93
CA THR A 57 -6.16 -3.55 23.04
C THR A 57 -5.35 -4.63 23.74
N GLU A 58 -5.70 -5.90 23.59
CA GLU A 58 -4.84 -6.99 24.01
C GLU A 58 -3.52 -6.91 23.23
N ALA A 59 -2.42 -6.85 23.97
CA ALA A 59 -1.09 -6.78 23.39
C ALA A 59 -0.92 -7.91 22.37
N ASP A 60 -0.61 -7.56 21.12
CA ASP A 60 -0.24 -8.44 20.01
C ASP A 60 -1.35 -9.09 19.16
N THR A 61 -2.64 -8.72 19.28
CA THR A 61 -3.65 -9.22 18.31
C THR A 61 -4.01 -8.18 17.24
N VAL A 62 -3.50 -8.40 16.03
CA VAL A 62 -3.95 -7.73 14.80
C VAL A 62 -4.50 -8.78 13.85
N SER A 63 -5.78 -8.67 13.51
CA SER A 63 -6.43 -9.59 12.56
C SER A 63 -6.63 -8.90 11.22
N CYS A 64 -6.13 -9.50 10.14
CA CYS A 64 -6.46 -9.10 8.77
C CYS A 64 -7.78 -9.75 8.37
N LEU A 65 -8.82 -8.93 8.20
CA LEU A 65 -10.15 -9.41 7.83
C LEU A 65 -10.37 -9.40 6.32
N LEU A 66 -9.74 -8.47 5.60
CA LEU A 66 -9.77 -8.41 4.13
C LEU A 66 -8.51 -7.73 3.62
N SER A 67 -7.86 -8.31 2.62
CA SER A 67 -6.81 -7.65 1.84
C SER A 67 -6.87 -8.12 0.39
N ALA A 68 -6.92 -7.15 -0.54
CA ALA A 68 -6.81 -7.38 -1.97
C ALA A 68 -5.88 -6.31 -2.55
N ALA A 69 -4.87 -6.71 -3.31
CA ALA A 69 -3.96 -5.80 -3.97
C ALA A 69 -3.57 -6.34 -5.35
N VAL A 70 -3.33 -5.43 -6.29
CA VAL A 70 -2.85 -5.71 -7.66
C VAL A 70 -1.64 -4.83 -7.96
#